data_AF-A0A838CXW1-F1
#
_entry.id   AF-A0A838CXW1-F1
#
_cell.length_a   1.000
_cell.length_b   1.000
_cell.length_c   1.000
_cell.angle_alpha   90.00
_cell.angle_beta   90.00
_cell.angle_gamma   90.00
#
_symmetry.space_group_name_H-M   'P 1'
#
loop_
_entity.id
_entity.type
_entity.pdbx_description
1 polymer ?
#
loop_
_entity_poly.entity_id
_entity_poly.type
_entity_poly.pdbx_seq_one_letter_code
_entity_poly.pdbx_strand_id
1 'polypeptide(L)'
;MNKKYGLQSVFKNALVWISIISVASIAFLLTVSYEATKASVQVTTDGKSELIRTHANTVGDLLTELEVDVQKHDELSHELTDPVTFGMDVDYIASKSINLAVDDNDTKKYHTTASTIGDFLAEEELDVKQRDELSHELSTSIQSGMDIQLDRAFQVTFNEGGEEKQVWSTASTVGEFLKNQNVTVNELDELKPAQGQDLSADTPVVLTRVEKVTDIVEEEVDYTVETRKDGSLAKGKEKVISSGEKGLVTKKYEVVLKNGEEASRELVKETVEKESKKKVVAVGTKEAAPVRTASASSSSSSSSSEATTVSRGNSSSSRTLYMHATAYTANCTGCSGITATGINLKANPGMKVIAVDPNVIPLGSRVWVEGYGYAVAGDTGGAINGNRIDLFVPSKSQALSFGRRNVQVKILD
;
A
#
# COMPACT_ATOMS: atom_id res chain seq x y z
N MET A 1 -41.24 -40.41 111.66
CA MET A 1 -42.34 -39.62 111.07
C MET A 1 -42.71 -40.19 109.71
N ASN A 2 -43.92 -40.70 109.51
CA ASN A 2 -44.27 -41.36 108.24
C ASN A 2 -45.07 -40.41 107.33
N LYS A 3 -44.42 -39.88 106.28
CA LYS A 3 -45.12 -39.16 105.20
C LYS A 3 -45.96 -40.17 104.41
N LYS A 4 -47.29 -40.11 104.55
CA LYS A 4 -48.22 -40.75 103.59
C LYS A 4 -48.12 -40.00 102.25
N TYR A 5 -47.26 -40.47 101.34
CA TYR A 5 -47.37 -40.08 99.94
C TYR A 5 -48.65 -40.71 99.38
N GLY A 6 -49.66 -39.87 99.12
CA GLY A 6 -51.01 -40.34 98.78
C GLY A 6 -51.07 -40.92 97.36
N LEU A 7 -51.56 -42.15 97.23
CA LEU A 7 -51.65 -42.87 95.96
C LEU A 7 -52.37 -42.07 94.84
N GLN A 8 -53.30 -41.18 95.22
CA GLN A 8 -53.98 -40.28 94.28
C GLN A 8 -53.07 -39.28 93.56
N SER A 9 -51.92 -38.86 94.12
CA SER A 9 -50.99 -38.00 93.37
C SER A 9 -50.28 -38.79 92.26
N VAL A 10 -49.93 -40.06 92.53
CA VAL A 10 -49.30 -40.95 91.54
C VAL A 10 -50.25 -41.19 90.36
N PHE A 11 -51.53 -41.50 90.62
CA PHE A 11 -52.52 -41.70 89.56
C PHE A 11 -52.86 -40.40 88.79
N LYS A 12 -52.95 -39.24 89.47
CA LYS A 12 -53.15 -37.95 88.78
C LYS A 12 -51.96 -37.60 87.88
N ASN A 13 -50.73 -37.80 88.37
CA ASN A 13 -49.53 -37.59 87.58
C ASN A 13 -49.45 -38.57 86.40
N ALA A 14 -49.81 -39.85 86.59
CA ALA A 14 -49.83 -40.84 85.52
C ALA A 14 -50.84 -40.50 84.42
N LEU A 15 -52.04 -40.03 84.77
CA LEU A 15 -53.02 -39.54 83.78
C LEU A 15 -52.51 -38.33 82.99
N VAL A 16 -51.84 -37.38 83.65
CA VAL A 16 -51.19 -36.23 82.99
C VAL A 16 -50.10 -36.71 82.03
N TRP A 17 -49.22 -37.62 82.45
CA TRP A 17 -48.19 -38.20 81.56
C TRP A 17 -48.80 -38.96 80.37
N ILE A 18 -49.89 -39.72 80.56
CA ILE A 18 -50.58 -40.42 79.46
C ILE A 18 -51.18 -39.41 78.47
N SER A 19 -51.78 -38.31 78.93
CA SER A 19 -52.26 -37.26 78.02
C SER A 19 -51.12 -36.55 77.28
N ILE A 20 -49.99 -36.28 77.94
CA ILE A 20 -48.80 -35.68 77.31
C ILE A 20 -48.24 -36.61 76.24
N ILE A 21 -48.08 -37.91 76.55
CA ILE A 21 -47.60 -38.92 75.59
C ILE A 21 -48.57 -39.04 74.42
N SER A 22 -49.88 -39.10 74.67
CA SER A 22 -50.89 -39.18 73.60
C SER A 22 -50.86 -37.96 72.68
N VAL A 23 -50.78 -36.74 73.22
CA VAL A 23 -50.65 -35.50 72.43
C VAL A 23 -49.33 -35.48 71.66
N ALA A 24 -48.22 -35.89 72.28
CA ALA A 24 -46.93 -35.99 71.60
C ALA A 24 -46.92 -37.03 70.46
N SER A 25 -47.56 -38.18 70.64
CA SER A 25 -47.72 -39.20 69.59
C SER A 25 -48.63 -38.73 68.45
N ILE A 26 -49.71 -38.00 68.74
CA ILE A 26 -50.57 -37.41 67.71
C ILE A 26 -49.82 -36.32 66.94
N ALA A 27 -49.10 -35.43 67.64
CA ALA A 27 -48.27 -34.42 66.99
C ALA A 27 -47.19 -35.06 66.10
N PHE A 28 -46.47 -36.07 66.60
CA PHE A 28 -45.49 -36.82 65.82
C PHE A 28 -46.10 -37.49 64.58
N LEU A 29 -47.25 -38.14 64.70
CA LEU A 29 -47.95 -38.74 63.55
C LEU A 29 -48.36 -37.68 62.52
N LEU A 30 -48.84 -36.51 62.96
CA LEU A 30 -49.16 -35.40 62.06
C LEU A 30 -47.91 -34.87 61.33
N THR A 31 -46.77 -34.71 62.03
CA THR A 31 -45.50 -34.29 61.41
C THR A 31 -44.99 -35.33 60.41
N VAL A 32 -45.05 -36.62 60.74
CA VAL A 32 -44.64 -37.70 59.83
C VAL A 32 -45.57 -37.81 58.62
N SER A 33 -46.87 -37.63 58.80
CA SER A 33 -47.83 -37.57 57.68
C SER A 33 -47.58 -36.36 56.77
N TYR A 34 -47.22 -35.20 57.34
CA TYR A 34 -46.88 -33.99 56.59
C TYR A 34 -45.59 -34.18 55.77
N GLU A 35 -44.49 -34.65 56.38
CA GLU A 35 -43.23 -34.96 55.65
C GLU A 35 -43.41 -36.00 54.53
N ALA A 36 -44.41 -36.89 54.66
CA ALA A 36 -44.78 -37.87 53.64
C ALA A 36 -45.55 -37.27 52.45
N THR A 37 -46.22 -36.11 52.59
CA THR A 37 -46.93 -35.43 51.50
C THR A 37 -46.07 -34.44 50.71
N LYS A 38 -44.75 -34.40 50.93
CA LYS A 38 -43.82 -33.60 50.11
C LYS A 38 -43.71 -34.17 48.70
N ALA A 39 -43.82 -33.31 47.69
CA ALA A 39 -43.40 -33.63 46.34
C ALA A 39 -41.89 -33.85 46.32
N SER A 40 -41.41 -34.67 45.38
CA SER A 40 -39.98 -34.86 45.11
C SER A 40 -39.71 -34.31 43.73
N VAL A 41 -38.83 -33.32 43.63
CA VAL A 41 -38.54 -32.55 42.42
C VAL A 41 -37.03 -32.57 42.20
N GLN A 42 -36.56 -32.86 41.00
CA GLN A 42 -35.16 -32.62 40.66
C GLN A 42 -35.04 -31.16 40.21
N VAL A 43 -34.15 -30.39 40.82
CA VAL A 43 -33.91 -28.98 40.45
C VAL A 43 -32.48 -28.85 39.98
N THR A 44 -32.26 -28.36 38.77
CA THR A 44 -30.93 -28.09 38.23
C THR A 44 -30.67 -26.59 38.21
N THR A 45 -29.78 -26.10 39.07
CA THR A 45 -29.34 -24.71 39.08
C THR A 45 -27.94 -24.62 38.50
N ASP A 46 -27.77 -23.87 37.41
CA ASP A 46 -26.47 -23.66 36.72
C ASP A 46 -25.70 -24.97 36.46
N GLY A 47 -26.42 -26.01 36.00
CA GLY A 47 -25.87 -27.33 35.70
C GLY A 47 -25.63 -28.27 36.90
N LYS A 48 -26.06 -27.89 38.11
CA LYS A 48 -26.01 -28.75 39.32
C LYS A 48 -27.41 -29.22 39.69
N SER A 49 -27.70 -30.50 39.48
CA SER A 49 -28.99 -31.10 39.87
C SER A 49 -28.99 -31.58 41.32
N GLU A 50 -29.98 -31.15 42.10
CA GLU A 50 -30.28 -31.61 43.46
C GLU A 50 -31.72 -32.15 43.55
N LEU A 51 -31.98 -33.08 44.48
CA LEU A 51 -33.31 -33.68 44.68
C LEU A 51 -34.00 -33.03 45.88
N ILE A 52 -34.91 -32.10 45.59
CA ILE A 52 -35.63 -31.29 46.57
C ILE A 52 -36.92 -32.00 47.02
N ARG A 53 -37.24 -31.91 48.32
CA ARG A 53 -38.52 -32.37 48.89
C ARG A 53 -39.29 -31.18 49.45
N THR A 54 -40.35 -30.77 48.75
CA THR A 54 -41.02 -29.47 48.92
C THR A 54 -42.53 -29.62 49.19
N HIS A 55 -43.14 -28.55 49.73
CA HIS A 55 -44.60 -28.32 49.78
C HIS A 55 -45.05 -27.12 48.92
N ALA A 56 -44.17 -26.56 48.11
CA ALA A 56 -44.48 -25.53 47.12
C ALA A 56 -45.67 -25.94 46.25
N ASN A 57 -46.57 -25.00 45.98
CA ASN A 57 -47.72 -25.26 45.11
C ASN A 57 -47.33 -25.05 43.64
N THR A 58 -46.44 -24.09 43.38
CA THR A 58 -45.96 -23.71 42.05
C THR A 58 -44.44 -23.70 41.93
N VAL A 59 -43.92 -23.67 40.70
CA VAL A 59 -42.48 -23.52 40.45
C VAL A 59 -41.94 -22.22 41.07
N GLY A 60 -42.72 -21.13 41.09
CA GLY A 60 -42.36 -19.89 41.79
C GLY A 60 -42.26 -20.03 43.31
N ASP A 61 -43.19 -20.77 43.94
CA ASP A 61 -43.11 -21.10 45.38
C ASP A 61 -41.81 -21.90 45.67
N LEU A 62 -41.47 -22.86 44.80
CA LEU A 62 -40.29 -23.73 44.94
C LEU A 62 -38.98 -22.95 44.80
N LEU A 63 -38.85 -22.11 43.78
CA LEU A 63 -37.64 -21.30 43.59
C LEU A 63 -37.47 -20.28 44.74
N THR A 64 -38.57 -19.76 45.29
CA THR A 64 -38.56 -18.93 46.50
C THR A 64 -38.11 -19.72 47.74
N GLU A 65 -38.50 -21.00 47.90
CA GLU A 65 -38.02 -21.89 48.98
C GLU A 65 -36.51 -22.17 48.87
N LEU A 66 -35.94 -22.09 47.66
CA LEU A 66 -34.52 -22.28 47.36
C LEU A 66 -33.70 -20.96 47.32
N GLU A 67 -34.29 -19.84 47.74
CA GLU A 67 -33.68 -18.49 47.71
C GLU A 67 -33.28 -18.00 46.29
N VAL A 68 -33.93 -18.53 45.23
CA VAL A 68 -33.71 -18.16 43.83
C VAL A 68 -34.70 -17.06 43.37
N ASP A 69 -34.19 -15.85 43.15
CA ASP A 69 -34.95 -14.72 42.59
C ASP A 69 -34.78 -14.65 41.06
N VAL A 70 -35.75 -15.17 40.32
CA VAL A 70 -35.69 -15.30 38.84
C VAL A 70 -35.80 -13.94 38.16
N GLN A 71 -34.73 -13.52 37.48
CA GLN A 71 -34.68 -12.27 36.73
C GLN A 71 -35.27 -12.42 35.32
N LYS A 72 -35.63 -11.27 34.73
CA LYS A 72 -36.25 -11.16 33.38
C LYS A 72 -35.50 -11.87 32.24
N HIS A 73 -34.19 -12.08 32.38
CA HIS A 73 -33.33 -12.61 31.32
C HIS A 73 -32.83 -14.03 31.62
N ASP A 74 -33.19 -14.61 32.76
CA ASP A 74 -32.82 -15.96 33.15
C ASP A 74 -33.67 -16.99 32.41
N GLU A 75 -33.16 -18.21 32.27
CA GLU A 75 -33.83 -19.30 31.59
C GLU A 75 -34.43 -20.26 32.61
N LEU A 76 -35.71 -20.62 32.42
CA LEU A 76 -36.45 -21.51 33.29
C LEU A 76 -37.29 -22.47 32.44
N SER A 77 -37.16 -23.76 32.73
CA SER A 77 -37.81 -24.87 32.00
C SER A 77 -39.35 -24.89 32.07
N HIS A 78 -39.95 -24.13 32.99
CA HIS A 78 -41.37 -24.14 33.33
C HIS A 78 -41.87 -22.72 33.67
N GLU A 79 -43.18 -22.47 33.62
CA GLU A 79 -43.72 -21.18 34.07
C GLU A 79 -43.71 -21.09 35.60
N LEU A 80 -43.49 -19.90 36.18
CA LEU A 80 -43.53 -19.67 37.63
C LEU A 80 -44.89 -20.03 38.27
N THR A 81 -45.95 -20.11 37.45
CA THR A 81 -47.31 -20.51 37.82
C THR A 81 -47.60 -22.01 37.64
N ASP A 82 -46.71 -22.79 37.04
CA ASP A 82 -46.92 -24.22 36.84
C ASP A 82 -46.97 -24.97 38.18
N PRO A 83 -47.90 -25.92 38.36
CA PRO A 83 -48.05 -26.65 39.61
C PRO A 83 -46.95 -27.68 39.82
N VAL A 84 -46.35 -27.70 41.02
CA VAL A 84 -45.31 -28.68 41.37
C VAL A 84 -45.89 -30.08 41.45
N THR A 85 -45.25 -31.04 40.78
CA THR A 85 -45.65 -32.45 40.77
C THR A 85 -44.53 -33.39 41.21
N PHE A 86 -44.88 -34.63 41.57
CA PHE A 86 -43.90 -35.65 41.98
C PHE A 86 -43.17 -36.22 40.76
N GLY A 87 -41.84 -36.18 40.77
CA GLY A 87 -41.02 -36.58 39.62
C GLY A 87 -40.96 -35.50 38.53
N MET A 88 -41.16 -34.24 38.92
CA MET A 88 -40.93 -33.07 38.07
C MET A 88 -39.44 -32.73 38.05
N ASP A 89 -38.94 -32.36 36.88
CA ASP A 89 -37.57 -31.88 36.68
C ASP A 89 -37.65 -30.38 36.35
N VAL A 90 -36.94 -29.53 37.10
CA VAL A 90 -36.97 -28.06 36.97
C VAL A 90 -35.55 -27.56 36.76
N ASP A 91 -35.16 -27.35 35.51
CA ASP A 91 -33.91 -26.70 35.16
C ASP A 91 -34.08 -25.17 35.16
N TYR A 92 -33.10 -24.48 35.74
CA TYR A 92 -32.96 -23.02 35.86
C TYR A 92 -31.50 -22.61 35.60
N ILE A 93 -31.29 -21.58 34.77
CA ILE A 93 -29.97 -21.05 34.43
C ILE A 93 -29.98 -19.53 34.63
N ALA A 94 -29.11 -19.05 35.51
CA ALA A 94 -28.98 -17.62 35.79
C ALA A 94 -28.29 -16.90 34.62
N SER A 95 -28.86 -15.78 34.17
CA SER A 95 -28.32 -15.01 33.06
C SER A 95 -27.04 -14.26 33.45
N LYS A 96 -26.02 -14.40 32.59
CA LYS A 96 -24.73 -13.73 32.73
C LYS A 96 -24.80 -12.45 31.92
N SER A 97 -24.37 -11.34 32.51
CA SER A 97 -24.30 -10.08 31.78
C SER A 97 -22.89 -9.86 31.27
N ILE A 98 -22.74 -9.53 29.99
CA ILE A 98 -21.46 -9.38 29.31
C ILE A 98 -21.44 -8.12 28.47
N ASN A 99 -20.24 -7.67 28.12
CA ASN A 99 -20.02 -6.54 27.23
C ASN A 99 -19.42 -7.09 25.93
N LEU A 100 -19.93 -6.66 24.78
CA LEU A 100 -19.40 -7.00 23.47
C LEU A 100 -19.17 -5.72 22.66
N ALA A 101 -17.92 -5.51 22.25
CA ALA A 101 -17.54 -4.58 21.20
C ALA A 101 -17.39 -5.33 19.87
N VAL A 102 -17.75 -4.69 18.77
CA VAL A 102 -17.58 -5.24 17.42
C VAL A 102 -16.97 -4.14 16.55
N ASP A 103 -15.91 -4.46 15.82
CA ASP A 103 -15.19 -3.54 14.93
C ASP A 103 -14.72 -2.24 15.64
N ASP A 104 -14.06 -2.38 16.81
CA ASP A 104 -13.58 -1.28 17.68
C ASP A 104 -14.65 -0.23 18.11
N ASN A 105 -15.93 -0.54 17.91
CA ASN A 105 -17.06 0.39 18.07
C ASN A 105 -17.69 0.38 19.50
N ASP A 106 -18.71 1.22 19.73
CA ASP A 106 -19.47 1.35 20.98
C ASP A 106 -19.78 -0.01 21.64
N THR A 107 -19.24 -0.21 22.85
CA THR A 107 -19.41 -1.45 23.61
C THR A 107 -20.87 -1.64 24.05
N LYS A 108 -21.55 -2.65 23.53
CA LYS A 108 -22.94 -2.98 23.88
C LYS A 108 -22.98 -4.02 24.98
N LYS A 109 -23.87 -3.82 25.96
CA LYS A 109 -24.12 -4.75 27.06
C LYS A 109 -25.24 -5.75 26.71
N TYR A 110 -25.00 -7.02 27.02
CA TYR A 110 -25.88 -8.16 26.75
C TYR A 110 -26.20 -8.94 28.04
N HIS A 111 -27.18 -9.84 27.93
CA HIS A 111 -27.55 -10.83 28.93
C HIS A 111 -27.83 -12.15 28.21
N THR A 112 -27.17 -13.24 28.60
CA THR A 112 -27.30 -14.57 27.96
C THR A 112 -27.15 -15.69 28.99
N THR A 113 -27.80 -16.83 28.76
CA THR A 113 -27.61 -18.08 29.53
C THR A 113 -26.57 -19.01 28.90
N ALA A 114 -26.03 -18.65 27.72
CA ALA A 114 -25.01 -19.39 26.98
C ALA A 114 -23.85 -19.89 27.85
N SER A 115 -23.39 -21.10 27.54
CA SER A 115 -22.27 -21.73 28.24
C SER A 115 -20.92 -21.18 27.77
N THR A 116 -20.71 -21.07 26.46
CA THR A 116 -19.46 -20.59 25.85
C THR A 116 -19.67 -19.36 24.95
N ILE A 117 -18.58 -18.65 24.66
CA ILE A 117 -18.60 -17.49 23.75
C ILE A 117 -19.07 -17.89 22.35
N GLY A 118 -18.73 -19.10 21.88
CA GLY A 118 -19.19 -19.61 20.59
C GLY A 118 -20.70 -19.84 20.53
N ASP A 119 -21.31 -20.29 21.63
CA ASP A 119 -22.77 -20.45 21.72
C ASP A 119 -23.46 -19.07 21.66
N PHE A 120 -23.02 -18.12 22.48
CA PHE A 120 -23.56 -16.75 22.51
C PHE A 120 -23.41 -16.02 21.16
N LEU A 121 -22.25 -16.12 20.51
CA LEU A 121 -22.07 -15.49 19.20
C LEU A 121 -22.96 -16.14 18.12
N ALA A 122 -23.27 -17.43 18.23
CA ALA A 122 -24.24 -18.08 17.36
C ALA A 122 -25.69 -17.66 17.66
N GLU A 123 -26.05 -17.45 18.94
CA GLU A 123 -27.36 -16.92 19.38
C GLU A 123 -27.65 -15.51 18.83
N GLU A 124 -26.65 -14.63 18.78
CA GLU A 124 -26.76 -13.26 18.25
C GLU A 124 -26.52 -13.17 16.72
N GLU A 125 -26.49 -14.31 15.99
CA GLU A 125 -26.20 -14.41 14.54
C GLU A 125 -24.83 -13.82 14.10
N LEU A 126 -23.84 -13.82 15.00
CA LEU A 126 -22.50 -13.26 14.81
C LEU A 126 -21.46 -14.31 14.36
N ASP A 127 -21.58 -14.78 13.12
CA ASP A 127 -20.55 -15.62 12.49
C ASP A 127 -19.14 -14.98 12.56
N VAL A 128 -18.21 -15.70 13.18
CA VAL A 128 -16.76 -15.36 13.25
C VAL A 128 -16.02 -16.10 12.12
N LYS A 129 -15.35 -15.35 11.24
CA LYS A 129 -14.65 -15.91 10.07
C LYS A 129 -13.19 -16.20 10.39
N GLN A 130 -12.54 -17.02 9.56
CA GLN A 130 -11.14 -17.46 9.72
C GLN A 130 -10.09 -16.32 9.83
N ARG A 131 -10.44 -15.08 9.45
CA ARG A 131 -9.54 -13.91 9.55
C ARG A 131 -9.99 -12.88 10.58
N ASP A 132 -11.21 -12.98 11.09
CA ASP A 132 -11.71 -12.08 12.13
C ASP A 132 -10.94 -12.36 13.43
N GLU A 133 -10.71 -11.32 14.22
CA GLU A 133 -9.97 -11.39 15.48
C GLU A 133 -10.96 -11.35 16.65
N LEU A 134 -10.82 -12.28 17.60
CA LEU A 134 -11.72 -12.41 18.75
C LEU A 134 -10.86 -12.46 20.01
N SER A 135 -11.16 -11.61 21.00
CA SER A 135 -10.31 -11.44 22.19
C SER A 135 -10.21 -12.67 23.11
N HIS A 136 -11.03 -13.70 22.87
CA HIS A 136 -11.14 -14.94 23.62
C HIS A 136 -11.38 -16.13 22.68
N GLU A 137 -11.07 -17.35 23.10
CA GLU A 137 -11.42 -18.55 22.33
C GLU A 137 -12.94 -18.80 22.35
N LEU A 138 -13.51 -19.31 21.25
CA LEU A 138 -14.95 -19.65 21.17
C LEU A 138 -15.38 -20.63 22.29
N SER A 139 -14.50 -21.55 22.68
CA SER A 139 -14.70 -22.52 23.78
C SER A 139 -14.58 -21.93 25.19
N THR A 140 -14.29 -20.63 25.34
CA THR A 140 -14.20 -19.97 26.66
C THR A 140 -15.57 -19.94 27.32
N SER A 141 -15.67 -20.43 28.56
CA SER A 141 -16.93 -20.38 29.33
C SER A 141 -17.26 -18.95 29.74
N ILE A 142 -18.47 -18.48 29.46
CA ILE A 142 -18.89 -17.11 29.76
C ILE A 142 -18.98 -16.88 31.27
N GLN A 143 -18.54 -15.68 31.71
CA GLN A 143 -18.64 -15.20 33.08
C GLN A 143 -19.36 -13.83 33.10
N SER A 144 -20.06 -13.52 34.20
CA SER A 144 -20.73 -12.22 34.34
C SER A 144 -19.70 -11.11 34.56
N GLY A 145 -19.81 -10.02 33.80
CA GLY A 145 -18.83 -8.93 33.72
C GLY A 145 -17.69 -9.15 32.71
N MET A 146 -17.77 -10.18 31.86
CA MET A 146 -16.78 -10.43 30.80
C MET A 146 -16.88 -9.42 29.65
N ASP A 147 -15.73 -8.89 29.25
CA ASP A 147 -15.56 -8.03 28.07
C ASP A 147 -15.09 -8.87 26.87
N ILE A 148 -15.84 -8.84 25.76
CA ILE A 148 -15.54 -9.55 24.51
C ILE A 148 -15.36 -8.50 23.41
N GLN A 149 -14.37 -8.70 22.54
CA GLN A 149 -14.14 -7.86 21.36
C GLN A 149 -14.01 -8.77 20.13
N LEU A 150 -14.75 -8.43 19.07
CA LEU A 150 -14.76 -9.12 17.79
C LEU A 150 -14.48 -8.12 16.66
N ASP A 151 -13.28 -8.14 16.11
CA ASP A 151 -12.85 -7.23 15.04
C ASP A 151 -12.88 -7.98 13.71
N ARG A 152 -13.81 -7.61 12.83
CA ARG A 152 -14.05 -8.32 11.57
C ARG A 152 -12.98 -7.95 10.56
N ALA A 153 -12.37 -8.95 9.92
CA ALA A 153 -11.36 -8.69 8.92
C ALA A 153 -12.00 -8.26 7.60
N PHE A 154 -11.46 -7.19 7.02
CA PHE A 154 -11.85 -6.67 5.72
C PHE A 154 -10.64 -6.56 4.78
N GLN A 155 -10.91 -6.36 3.49
CA GLN A 155 -9.87 -6.13 2.49
C GLN A 155 -9.59 -4.65 2.33
N VAL A 156 -8.31 -4.29 2.44
CA VAL A 156 -7.77 -2.96 2.19
C VAL A 156 -7.00 -2.99 0.88
N THR A 157 -7.33 -2.05 -0.01
CA THR A 157 -6.51 -1.76 -1.18
C THR A 157 -5.31 -0.92 -0.72
N PHE A 158 -4.11 -1.49 -0.72
CA PHE A 158 -2.90 -0.80 -0.28
C PHE A 158 -1.94 -0.63 -1.46
N ASN A 159 -1.66 0.61 -1.83
CA ASN A 159 -0.61 0.95 -2.80
C ASN A 159 0.64 1.44 -2.04
N GLU A 160 1.75 0.72 -2.20
CA GLU A 160 3.04 1.09 -1.62
C GLU A 160 4.06 1.31 -2.73
N GLY A 161 4.60 2.52 -2.84
CA GLY A 161 5.63 2.82 -3.84
C GLY A 161 5.15 2.67 -5.30
N GLY A 162 3.83 2.65 -5.55
CA GLY A 162 3.23 2.36 -6.86
C GLY A 162 2.74 0.92 -7.01
N GLU A 163 3.17 -0.02 -6.17
CA GLU A 163 2.70 -1.41 -6.20
C GLU A 163 1.39 -1.58 -5.41
N GLU A 164 0.31 -1.91 -6.11
CA GLU A 164 -1.02 -2.14 -5.51
C GLU A 164 -1.21 -3.60 -5.09
N LYS A 165 -1.62 -3.81 -3.84
CA LYS A 165 -1.85 -5.12 -3.21
C LYS A 165 -3.15 -5.10 -2.40
N GLN A 166 -3.89 -6.21 -2.47
CA GLN A 166 -5.08 -6.45 -1.65
C GLN A 166 -4.67 -7.16 -0.36
N VAL A 167 -4.91 -6.52 0.79
CA VAL A 167 -4.42 -6.96 2.10
C VAL A 167 -5.61 -7.16 3.03
N TRP A 168 -5.59 -8.21 3.85
CA TRP A 168 -6.61 -8.39 4.91
C TRP A 168 -6.14 -7.74 6.21
N SER A 169 -7.05 -7.05 6.91
CA SER A 169 -6.76 -6.47 8.22
C SER A 169 -8.01 -6.34 9.09
N THR A 170 -7.79 -6.34 10.40
CA THR A 170 -8.73 -6.02 11.49
C THR A 170 -8.51 -4.61 12.05
N ALA A 171 -7.44 -3.92 11.63
CA ALA A 171 -7.03 -2.63 12.18
C ALA A 171 -8.05 -1.51 11.90
N SER A 172 -8.43 -0.77 12.94
CA SER A 172 -9.39 0.34 12.86
C SER A 172 -8.80 1.64 12.29
N THR A 173 -7.47 1.77 12.26
CA THR A 173 -6.78 2.98 11.76
C THR A 173 -5.67 2.68 10.75
N VAL A 174 -5.40 3.64 9.86
CA VAL A 174 -4.32 3.52 8.85
C VAL A 174 -2.95 3.34 9.50
N GLY A 175 -2.68 4.01 10.62
CA GLY A 175 -1.41 3.92 11.35
C GLY A 175 -1.17 2.52 11.92
N GLU A 176 -2.21 1.89 12.47
CA GLU A 176 -2.13 0.50 12.93
C GLU A 176 -2.01 -0.49 11.77
N PHE A 177 -2.77 -0.30 10.69
CA PHE A 177 -2.65 -1.13 9.49
C PHE A 177 -1.21 -1.17 8.98
N LEU A 178 -0.56 -0.02 8.84
CA LEU A 178 0.84 0.07 8.42
C LEU A 178 1.79 -0.64 9.39
N LYS A 179 1.61 -0.45 10.70
CA LYS A 179 2.34 -1.17 11.75
C LYS A 179 2.19 -2.69 11.62
N ASN A 180 0.97 -3.18 11.39
CA ASN A 180 0.68 -4.61 11.23
C ASN A 180 1.24 -5.17 9.90
N GLN A 181 1.36 -4.33 8.86
CA GLN A 181 2.12 -4.66 7.64
C GLN A 181 3.66 -4.48 7.78
N ASN A 182 4.17 -4.09 8.96
CA ASN A 182 5.57 -3.77 9.23
C ASN A 182 6.13 -2.62 8.35
N VAL A 183 5.26 -1.70 7.93
CA VAL A 183 5.59 -0.56 7.07
C VAL A 183 5.80 0.70 7.91
N THR A 184 7.02 1.24 7.90
CA THR A 184 7.32 2.57 8.43
C THR A 184 7.14 3.65 7.36
N VAL A 185 6.74 4.85 7.79
CA VAL A 185 6.58 6.05 6.96
C VAL A 185 7.69 7.02 7.31
N ASN A 186 8.44 7.52 6.33
CA ASN A 186 9.55 8.46 6.54
C ASN A 186 9.07 9.92 6.57
N GLU A 187 9.90 10.84 7.07
CA GLU A 187 9.56 12.27 7.20
C GLU A 187 9.14 12.97 5.89
N LEU A 188 9.58 12.44 4.74
CA LEU A 188 9.26 12.98 3.41
C LEU A 188 8.09 12.24 2.73
N ASP A 189 7.72 11.04 3.19
CA ASP A 189 6.76 10.17 2.51
C ASP A 189 5.34 10.74 2.55
N GLU A 190 4.62 10.69 1.43
CA GLU A 190 3.23 11.15 1.34
C GLU A 190 2.27 9.97 1.52
N LEU A 191 1.69 9.86 2.72
CA LEU A 191 0.66 8.89 3.06
C LEU A 191 -0.76 9.48 2.94
N LYS A 192 -1.69 8.73 2.34
CA LYS A 192 -3.13 9.04 2.29
C LYS A 192 -3.98 7.77 2.49
N PRO A 193 -4.99 7.76 3.38
CA PRO A 193 -5.29 8.76 4.42
C PRO A 193 -4.14 8.89 5.44
N ALA A 194 -4.17 9.90 6.31
CA ALA A 194 -3.16 10.07 7.34
C ALA A 194 -3.22 8.95 8.40
N GLN A 195 -2.14 8.69 9.14
CA GLN A 195 -2.05 7.58 10.10
C GLN A 195 -3.15 7.57 11.17
N GLY A 196 -3.55 8.75 11.66
CA GLY A 196 -4.65 8.94 12.62
C GLY A 196 -6.01 9.15 11.93
N GLN A 197 -6.28 8.40 10.87
CA GLN A 197 -7.59 8.32 10.24
C GLN A 197 -8.09 6.88 10.29
N ASP A 198 -9.40 6.76 10.45
CA ASP A 198 -10.14 5.52 10.44
C ASP A 198 -9.91 4.79 9.11
N LEU A 199 -9.83 3.46 9.17
CA LEU A 199 -9.59 2.60 8.02
C LEU A 199 -10.88 1.90 7.61
N SER A 200 -11.18 1.91 6.31
CA SER A 200 -12.36 1.27 5.75
C SER A 200 -12.04 0.53 4.45
N ALA A 201 -12.83 -0.51 4.13
CA ALA A 201 -12.60 -1.36 2.97
C ALA A 201 -12.72 -0.64 1.62
N ASP A 202 -13.47 0.46 1.57
CA ASP A 202 -13.66 1.32 0.41
C ASP A 202 -12.60 2.44 0.28
N THR A 203 -11.79 2.68 1.32
CA THR A 203 -10.74 3.70 1.32
C THR A 203 -9.37 3.10 1.00
N PRO A 204 -8.80 3.33 -0.20
CA PRO A 204 -7.47 2.83 -0.52
C PRO A 204 -6.38 3.58 0.26
N VAL A 205 -5.49 2.82 0.91
CA VAL A 205 -4.28 3.36 1.54
C VAL A 205 -3.20 3.51 0.47
N VAL A 206 -2.61 4.69 0.37
CA VAL A 206 -1.57 5.02 -0.61
C VAL A 206 -0.36 5.62 0.11
N LEU A 207 0.76 4.92 0.06
CA LEU A 207 2.06 5.38 0.58
C LEU A 207 3.00 5.69 -0.59
N THR A 208 3.13 6.97 -0.91
CA THR A 208 4.08 7.46 -1.91
C THR A 208 5.44 7.65 -1.23
N ARG A 209 6.45 6.91 -1.67
CA ARG A 209 7.82 7.05 -1.16
C ARG A 209 8.47 8.29 -1.78
N VAL A 210 9.05 9.16 -0.97
CA VAL A 210 9.64 10.42 -1.45
C VAL A 210 11.11 10.53 -1.04
N GLU A 211 11.98 10.71 -2.03
CA GLU A 211 13.42 10.89 -1.82
C GLU A 211 13.87 12.25 -2.38
N LYS A 212 14.84 12.87 -1.72
CA LYS A 212 15.52 14.08 -2.20
C LYS A 212 16.99 13.76 -2.47
N VAL A 213 17.38 13.76 -3.74
CA VAL A 213 18.76 13.50 -4.16
C VAL A 213 19.42 14.75 -4.74
N THR A 214 20.74 14.82 -4.65
CA THR A 214 21.54 15.82 -5.37
C THR A 214 22.02 15.20 -6.68
N ASP A 215 21.70 15.85 -7.81
CA ASP A 215 22.28 15.54 -9.12
C ASP A 215 23.31 16.64 -9.47
N ILE A 216 24.40 16.26 -10.14
CA ILE A 216 25.49 17.18 -10.51
C ILE A 216 25.86 16.90 -11.98
N VAL A 217 25.60 17.90 -12.82
CA VAL A 217 25.79 17.82 -14.28
C VAL A 217 26.85 18.84 -14.70
N GLU A 218 27.86 18.39 -15.44
CA GLU A 218 28.82 19.26 -16.12
C GLU A 218 28.32 19.57 -17.54
N GLU A 219 28.32 20.85 -17.92
CA GLU A 219 27.96 21.30 -19.27
C GLU A 219 29.08 22.13 -19.91
N GLU A 220 29.42 21.83 -21.17
CA GLU A 220 30.34 22.65 -21.95
C GLU A 220 29.68 23.96 -22.40
N VAL A 221 30.35 25.09 -22.18
CA VAL A 221 29.90 26.41 -22.69
C VAL A 221 30.68 26.77 -23.95
N ASP A 222 29.98 26.88 -25.07
CA ASP A 222 30.56 27.29 -26.35
C ASP A 222 31.12 28.72 -26.31
N TYR A 223 32.29 28.92 -26.90
CA TYR A 223 32.96 30.22 -26.92
C TYR A 223 32.37 31.15 -27.99
N THR A 224 32.39 32.46 -27.70
CA THR A 224 32.04 33.48 -28.70
C THR A 224 33.18 33.75 -29.69
N VAL A 225 32.84 34.20 -30.90
CA VAL A 225 33.80 34.60 -31.95
C VAL A 225 33.91 36.12 -31.99
N GLU A 226 35.12 36.66 -31.89
CA GLU A 226 35.43 38.09 -31.98
C GLU A 226 36.17 38.41 -33.28
N THR A 227 35.55 39.19 -34.15
CA THR A 227 36.12 39.60 -35.44
C THR A 227 36.88 40.92 -35.33
N ARG A 228 38.17 40.92 -35.69
CA ARG A 228 39.06 42.08 -35.61
C ARG A 228 39.54 42.49 -37.01
N LYS A 229 39.52 43.78 -37.34
CA LYS A 229 40.00 44.28 -38.65
C LYS A 229 41.53 44.33 -38.67
N ASP A 230 42.14 43.91 -39.78
CA ASP A 230 43.60 43.88 -39.97
C ASP A 230 43.98 44.52 -41.33
N GLY A 231 44.69 45.65 -41.27
CA GLY A 231 45.15 46.40 -42.45
C GLY A 231 46.39 45.82 -43.15
N SER A 232 46.99 44.75 -42.62
CA SER A 232 48.08 44.01 -43.27
C SER A 232 47.54 42.90 -44.20
N LEU A 233 46.42 42.28 -43.82
CA LEU A 233 45.75 41.21 -44.56
C LEU A 233 44.90 41.78 -45.72
N ALA A 234 44.96 41.10 -46.87
CA ALA A 234 44.19 41.45 -48.07
C ALA A 234 42.67 41.38 -47.82
N LYS A 235 41.92 42.32 -48.40
CA LYS A 235 40.46 42.42 -48.27
C LYS A 235 39.78 41.08 -48.62
N GLY A 236 39.02 40.53 -47.67
CA GLY A 236 38.37 39.22 -47.83
C GLY A 236 39.25 37.99 -47.55
N LYS A 237 40.45 38.15 -46.98
CA LYS A 237 41.19 37.06 -46.33
C LYS A 237 40.99 37.08 -44.83
N GLU A 238 40.85 35.91 -44.24
CA GLU A 238 40.73 35.72 -42.79
C GLU A 238 41.96 35.01 -42.23
N LYS A 239 42.27 35.26 -40.96
CA LYS A 239 43.29 34.53 -40.19
C LYS A 239 42.83 34.35 -38.76
N VAL A 240 42.81 33.12 -38.26
CA VAL A 240 42.59 32.85 -36.84
C VAL A 240 43.80 33.34 -36.04
N ILE A 241 43.55 34.17 -35.04
CA ILE A 241 44.55 34.75 -34.11
C ILE A 241 44.50 34.04 -32.76
N SER A 242 43.31 33.61 -32.32
CA SER A 242 43.08 32.70 -31.19
C SER A 242 42.04 31.68 -31.62
N SER A 243 42.26 30.39 -31.35
CA SER A 243 41.32 29.31 -31.68
C SER A 243 40.01 29.39 -30.91
N GLY A 244 40.03 30.05 -29.75
CA GLY A 244 39.03 29.89 -28.70
C GLY A 244 39.19 28.58 -27.94
N GLU A 245 38.54 28.51 -26.77
CA GLU A 245 38.39 27.31 -25.95
C GLU A 245 37.02 27.33 -25.30
N LYS A 246 36.33 26.18 -25.24
CA LYS A 246 35.09 26.07 -24.49
C LYS A 246 35.34 26.30 -22.99
N GLY A 247 34.32 26.85 -22.35
CA GLY A 247 34.18 26.86 -20.90
C GLY A 247 33.51 25.58 -20.39
N LEU A 248 33.43 25.45 -19.07
CA LEU A 248 32.79 24.34 -18.36
C LEU A 248 32.04 24.91 -17.17
N VAL A 249 30.77 24.53 -17.01
CA VAL A 249 29.95 24.88 -15.85
C VAL A 249 29.42 23.63 -15.16
N THR A 250 29.50 23.62 -13.84
CA THR A 250 28.94 22.57 -12.98
C THR A 250 27.60 23.06 -12.45
N LYS A 251 26.53 22.31 -12.75
CA LYS A 251 25.17 22.58 -12.28
C LYS A 251 24.76 21.53 -11.26
N LYS A 252 24.58 21.96 -10.01
CA LYS A 252 24.01 21.15 -8.94
C LYS A 252 22.50 21.36 -8.89
N TYR A 253 21.77 20.27 -9.04
CA TYR A 253 20.32 20.20 -8.89
C TYR A 253 19.93 19.52 -7.57
N GLU A 254 18.80 19.93 -7.01
CA GLU A 254 18.02 19.08 -6.11
C GLU A 254 16.92 18.40 -6.94
N VAL A 255 16.81 17.08 -6.82
CA VAL A 255 15.85 16.26 -7.57
C VAL A 255 14.97 15.55 -6.56
N VAL A 256 13.66 15.71 -6.70
CA VAL A 256 12.65 15.01 -5.90
C VAL A 256 12.19 13.78 -6.67
N LEU A 257 12.44 12.61 -6.11
CA LEU A 257 11.92 11.34 -6.62
C LEU A 257 10.63 11.00 -5.88
N LYS A 258 9.60 10.58 -6.61
CA LYS A 258 8.40 9.96 -6.05
C LYS A 258 8.28 8.55 -6.59
N ASN A 259 8.22 7.55 -5.72
CA ASN A 259 8.22 6.13 -6.09
C ASN A 259 9.40 5.73 -7.02
N GLY A 260 10.54 6.42 -6.89
CA GLY A 260 11.72 6.23 -7.74
C GLY A 260 11.70 6.97 -9.08
N GLU A 261 10.59 7.63 -9.46
CA GLU A 261 10.51 8.46 -10.69
C GLU A 261 10.76 9.94 -10.38
N GLU A 262 11.43 10.65 -11.30
CA GLU A 262 11.71 12.09 -11.16
C GLU A 262 10.42 12.93 -11.24
N ALA A 263 10.00 13.49 -10.11
CA ALA A 263 8.81 14.32 -10.00
C ALA A 263 9.10 15.82 -10.18
N SER A 264 10.28 16.28 -9.74
CA SER A 264 10.76 17.64 -9.98
C SER A 264 12.29 17.76 -9.87
N ARG A 265 12.85 18.80 -10.48
CA ARG A 265 14.28 19.12 -10.54
C ARG A 265 14.46 20.64 -10.46
N GLU A 266 15.22 21.11 -9.47
CA GLU A 266 15.49 22.54 -9.22
C GLU A 266 17.00 22.83 -9.26
N LEU A 267 17.42 23.90 -9.94
CA LEU A 267 18.82 24.31 -10.01
C LEU A 267 19.23 25.07 -8.75
N VAL A 268 19.90 24.39 -7.82
CA VAL A 268 20.31 24.97 -6.53
C VAL A 268 21.60 25.79 -6.65
N LYS A 269 22.53 25.39 -7.53
CA LYS A 269 23.79 26.12 -7.75
C LYS A 269 24.36 25.88 -9.15
N GLU A 270 24.79 26.94 -9.81
CA GLU A 270 25.70 26.89 -10.95
C GLU A 270 27.11 27.35 -10.53
N THR A 271 28.17 26.80 -11.11
CA THR A 271 29.56 27.19 -10.83
C THR A 271 30.38 27.11 -12.11
N VAL A 272 31.08 28.20 -12.46
CA VAL A 272 31.95 28.25 -13.64
C VAL A 272 33.32 27.70 -13.26
N GLU A 273 33.55 26.42 -13.56
CA GLU A 273 34.85 25.77 -13.34
C GLU A 273 35.89 26.25 -14.36
N LYS A 274 35.43 26.60 -15.57
CA LYS A 274 36.28 27.14 -16.63
C LYS A 274 35.56 28.21 -17.46
N GLU A 275 36.13 29.40 -17.50
CA GLU A 275 35.70 30.47 -18.40
C GLU A 275 35.93 30.13 -19.89
N SER A 276 34.98 30.52 -20.74
CA SER A 276 35.13 30.33 -22.19
C SER A 276 36.08 31.37 -22.78
N LYS A 277 37.07 30.94 -23.58
CA LYS A 277 38.02 31.85 -24.22
C LYS A 277 37.56 32.13 -25.64
N LYS A 278 37.37 33.41 -25.99
CA LYS A 278 36.91 33.80 -27.33
C LYS A 278 37.86 33.34 -28.43
N LYS A 279 37.27 32.92 -29.55
CA LYS A 279 37.98 32.72 -30.83
C LYS A 279 38.14 34.06 -31.51
N VAL A 280 39.37 34.48 -31.79
CA VAL A 280 39.64 35.78 -32.43
C VAL A 280 40.01 35.54 -33.89
N VAL A 281 39.27 36.17 -34.81
CA VAL A 281 39.52 36.08 -36.26
C VAL A 281 39.87 37.46 -36.80
N ALA A 282 41.06 37.60 -37.37
CA ALA A 282 41.47 38.78 -38.11
C ALA A 282 40.87 38.74 -39.52
N VAL A 283 40.15 39.78 -39.91
CA VAL A 283 39.62 39.98 -41.27
C VAL A 283 40.37 41.09 -41.98
N GLY A 284 40.90 40.79 -43.15
CA GLY A 284 41.70 41.71 -43.93
C GLY A 284 40.91 42.91 -44.44
N THR A 285 41.49 44.10 -44.34
CA THR A 285 40.96 45.35 -44.89
C THR A 285 41.87 46.00 -45.93
N LYS A 286 43.04 45.42 -46.22
CA LYS A 286 44.00 45.95 -47.21
C LYS A 286 43.44 45.79 -48.62
N GLU A 287 43.09 46.90 -49.25
CA GLU A 287 42.55 46.90 -50.61
C GLU A 287 43.64 46.55 -51.64
N ALA A 288 43.24 45.89 -52.73
CA ALA A 288 44.17 45.53 -53.79
C ALA A 288 44.46 46.73 -54.70
N ALA A 289 45.72 46.98 -55.01
CA ALA A 289 46.10 47.95 -56.04
C ALA A 289 45.59 47.45 -57.42
N PRO A 290 45.09 48.34 -58.30
CA PRO A 290 44.50 47.94 -59.57
C PRO A 290 45.57 47.45 -60.56
N VAL A 291 45.45 46.20 -61.01
CA VAL A 291 46.34 45.57 -61.99
C VAL A 291 45.64 45.47 -63.35
N ARG A 292 46.34 45.85 -64.43
CA ARG A 292 45.85 45.76 -65.83
C ARG A 292 46.22 44.42 -66.48
N THR A 293 45.51 44.03 -67.54
CA THR A 293 45.49 42.69 -68.14
C THR A 293 46.35 42.52 -69.42
N ALA A 294 47.11 41.41 -69.47
CA ALA A 294 47.58 40.65 -70.65
C ALA A 294 48.10 39.28 -70.11
N SER A 295 47.82 38.08 -70.66
CA SER A 295 47.96 37.53 -72.04
C SER A 295 49.43 37.35 -72.49
N ALA A 296 49.89 36.19 -73.00
CA ALA A 296 49.22 34.89 -73.25
C ALA A 296 50.22 33.71 -73.42
N SER A 297 49.68 32.48 -73.66
CA SER A 297 50.32 31.31 -74.32
C SER A 297 51.39 30.49 -73.54
N SER A 298 51.56 29.16 -73.75
CA SER A 298 50.77 28.14 -74.48
C SER A 298 51.28 26.70 -74.22
N SER A 299 50.39 25.68 -74.24
CA SER A 299 50.62 24.20 -74.47
C SER A 299 51.63 23.45 -73.57
N SER A 300 51.45 22.18 -73.14
CA SER A 300 50.34 21.17 -73.08
C SER A 300 50.87 20.04 -72.14
N SER A 301 50.41 18.78 -71.97
CA SER A 301 49.32 17.84 -72.36
C SER A 301 49.53 16.56 -71.51
N SER A 302 48.60 15.65 -71.17
CA SER A 302 47.14 15.51 -71.33
C SER A 302 46.65 14.23 -70.59
N SER A 303 45.33 13.97 -70.51
CA SER A 303 44.63 12.77 -69.98
C SER A 303 44.57 12.61 -68.44
N SER A 304 43.48 12.15 -67.81
CA SER A 304 42.19 11.62 -68.33
C SER A 304 40.98 11.94 -67.43
N SER A 305 39.79 12.11 -68.05
CA SER A 305 38.40 11.88 -67.56
C SER A 305 38.05 12.13 -66.08
N GLU A 306 37.21 13.13 -65.76
CA GLU A 306 35.73 13.05 -65.61
C GLU A 306 35.24 12.27 -64.36
N ALA A 307 34.20 12.69 -63.64
CA ALA A 307 33.13 13.65 -63.98
C ALA A 307 32.81 14.66 -62.84
N THR A 308 31.87 15.57 -63.11
CA THR A 308 31.45 16.66 -62.22
C THR A 308 30.57 16.23 -61.05
N THR A 309 30.73 16.87 -59.89
CA THR A 309 29.62 17.49 -59.14
C THR A 309 30.14 18.61 -58.23
N VAL A 310 29.28 19.59 -57.90
CA VAL A 310 29.68 20.80 -57.18
C VAL A 310 29.70 20.54 -55.68
N SER A 311 30.87 20.74 -55.03
CA SER A 311 30.96 20.75 -53.58
C SER A 311 30.26 21.99 -53.01
N ARG A 312 29.00 21.80 -52.56
CA ARG A 312 28.30 22.79 -51.74
C ARG A 312 28.79 22.69 -50.31
N GLY A 313 29.74 23.55 -49.95
CA GLY A 313 29.88 23.92 -48.55
C GLY A 313 28.56 24.50 -48.06
N ASN A 314 27.98 23.91 -47.02
CA ASN A 314 26.78 24.40 -46.36
C ASN A 314 27.09 24.56 -44.87
N SER A 315 26.69 25.70 -44.29
CA SER A 315 26.93 26.00 -42.88
C SER A 315 26.34 24.92 -41.96
N SER A 316 26.97 24.69 -40.81
CA SER A 316 26.49 23.79 -39.75
C SER A 316 25.29 24.40 -39.00
N SER A 317 24.21 24.69 -39.72
CA SER A 317 22.90 25.02 -39.14
C SER A 317 22.30 23.73 -38.58
N SER A 318 22.51 23.48 -37.29
CA SER A 318 21.97 22.30 -36.59
C SER A 318 20.46 22.23 -36.80
N ARG A 319 19.99 21.23 -37.55
CA ARG A 319 18.61 21.18 -38.02
C ARG A 319 17.73 20.51 -36.98
N THR A 320 16.85 21.29 -36.37
CA THR A 320 15.82 20.79 -35.46
C THR A 320 14.60 20.31 -36.24
N LEU A 321 14.09 19.13 -35.88
CA LEU A 321 12.88 18.49 -36.40
C LEU A 321 11.99 18.08 -35.21
N TYR A 322 10.68 18.01 -35.44
CA TYR A 322 9.76 17.28 -34.55
C TYR A 322 9.42 15.95 -35.21
N MET A 323 9.63 14.84 -34.49
CA MET A 323 9.51 13.49 -35.02
C MET A 323 8.73 12.60 -34.06
N HIS A 324 7.95 11.66 -34.61
CA HIS A 324 7.26 10.65 -33.80
C HIS A 324 8.25 9.55 -33.41
N ALA A 325 8.56 9.44 -32.12
CA ALA A 325 9.46 8.43 -31.59
C ALA A 325 8.72 7.20 -31.06
N THR A 326 9.30 6.03 -31.33
CA THR A 326 9.06 4.78 -30.60
C THR A 326 10.38 4.27 -30.01
N ALA A 327 10.36 3.16 -29.27
CA ALA A 327 11.57 2.51 -28.77
C ALA A 327 11.60 1.01 -29.08
N TYR A 328 12.80 0.48 -29.35
CA TYR A 328 13.06 -0.92 -29.70
C TYR A 328 14.22 -1.51 -28.90
N THR A 329 14.36 -2.84 -28.94
CA THR A 329 15.43 -3.56 -28.24
C THR A 329 16.10 -4.56 -29.19
N ALA A 330 17.36 -4.88 -28.94
CA ALA A 330 18.11 -5.90 -29.69
C ALA A 330 17.76 -7.35 -29.27
N ASN A 331 17.01 -7.51 -28.17
CA ASN A 331 16.71 -8.78 -27.53
C ASN A 331 15.28 -9.26 -27.86
N CYS A 332 15.07 -9.53 -29.15
CA CYS A 332 13.84 -10.09 -29.69
C CYS A 332 14.09 -11.37 -30.50
N THR A 333 13.10 -12.26 -30.56
CA THR A 333 13.19 -13.56 -31.23
C THR A 333 13.48 -13.37 -32.73
N GLY A 334 14.61 -13.92 -33.21
CA GLY A 334 15.08 -13.75 -34.58
C GLY A 334 15.91 -12.47 -34.84
N CYS A 335 16.00 -11.55 -33.89
CA CYS A 335 16.77 -10.32 -34.03
C CYS A 335 18.28 -10.57 -33.90
N SER A 336 19.05 -10.19 -34.92
CA SER A 336 20.53 -10.28 -34.90
C SER A 336 21.12 -9.45 -33.76
N GLY A 337 20.61 -8.23 -33.56
CA GLY A 337 21.22 -7.20 -32.72
C GLY A 337 22.33 -6.42 -33.41
N ILE A 338 22.42 -6.52 -34.74
CA ILE A 338 23.34 -5.75 -35.60
C ILE A 338 22.52 -4.71 -36.37
N THR A 339 22.90 -3.44 -36.31
CA THR A 339 22.21 -2.34 -37.02
C THR A 339 22.60 -2.24 -38.50
N ALA A 340 21.89 -1.40 -39.26
CA ALA A 340 22.21 -1.06 -40.65
C ALA A 340 23.66 -0.55 -40.87
N THR A 341 24.26 0.16 -39.90
CA THR A 341 25.67 0.58 -39.96
C THR A 341 26.66 -0.46 -39.38
N GLY A 342 26.18 -1.64 -38.98
CA GLY A 342 27.01 -2.74 -38.46
C GLY A 342 27.26 -2.71 -36.94
N ILE A 343 26.59 -1.82 -36.18
CA ILE A 343 26.79 -1.72 -34.73
C ILE A 343 26.18 -2.94 -34.03
N ASN A 344 26.97 -3.65 -33.22
CA ASN A 344 26.47 -4.74 -32.39
C ASN A 344 25.92 -4.21 -31.05
N LEU A 345 24.61 -4.06 -30.98
CA LEU A 345 23.87 -3.56 -29.81
C LEU A 345 23.84 -4.54 -28.63
N LYS A 346 24.02 -5.85 -28.88
CA LYS A 346 24.12 -6.86 -27.80
C LYS A 346 25.48 -6.82 -27.10
N ALA A 347 26.55 -6.51 -27.84
CA ALA A 347 27.87 -6.24 -27.28
C ALA A 347 27.97 -4.83 -26.64
N ASN A 348 27.11 -3.89 -27.04
CA ASN A 348 27.14 -2.49 -26.59
C ASN A 348 25.75 -2.03 -26.07
N PRO A 349 25.18 -2.66 -25.03
CA PRO A 349 23.80 -2.41 -24.60
C PRO A 349 23.54 -0.98 -24.07
N GLY A 350 24.58 -0.25 -23.67
CA GLY A 350 24.49 1.16 -23.27
C GLY A 350 24.66 2.18 -24.40
N MET A 351 24.94 1.75 -25.64
CA MET A 351 25.19 2.67 -26.75
C MET A 351 23.88 3.31 -27.25
N LYS A 352 23.86 4.65 -27.34
CA LYS A 352 22.69 5.41 -27.79
C LYS A 352 22.62 5.44 -29.32
N VAL A 353 21.76 4.58 -29.89
CA VAL A 353 21.58 4.44 -31.34
C VAL A 353 20.11 4.61 -31.70
N ILE A 354 19.83 5.28 -32.81
CA ILE A 354 18.47 5.42 -33.35
C ILE A 354 18.34 4.84 -34.75
N ALA A 355 17.16 4.29 -35.03
CA ALA A 355 16.71 3.98 -36.38
C ALA A 355 16.04 5.22 -37.00
N VAL A 356 16.34 5.50 -38.26
CA VAL A 356 15.89 6.70 -39.00
C VAL A 356 15.50 6.37 -40.44
N ASP A 357 14.83 7.32 -41.10
CA ASP A 357 14.79 7.42 -42.56
C ASP A 357 16.08 8.13 -43.06
N PRO A 358 16.96 7.47 -43.83
CA PRO A 358 18.19 8.06 -44.36
C PRO A 358 17.99 9.31 -45.24
N ASN A 359 16.79 9.53 -45.77
CA ASN A 359 16.44 10.71 -46.57
C ASN A 359 16.11 11.94 -45.70
N VAL A 360 15.88 11.75 -44.40
CA VAL A 360 15.53 12.80 -43.43
C VAL A 360 16.68 13.05 -42.45
N ILE A 361 17.31 11.98 -41.96
CA ILE A 361 18.54 12.01 -41.14
C ILE A 361 19.54 11.02 -41.76
N PRO A 362 20.67 11.47 -42.31
CA PRO A 362 21.69 10.58 -42.87
C PRO A 362 22.22 9.56 -41.85
N LEU A 363 22.51 8.33 -42.31
CA LEU A 363 23.18 7.35 -41.46
C LEU A 363 24.60 7.81 -41.12
N GLY A 364 24.99 7.62 -39.86
CA GLY A 364 26.22 8.14 -39.28
C GLY A 364 26.10 9.53 -38.63
N SER A 365 25.02 10.29 -38.90
CA SER A 365 24.82 11.60 -38.28
C SER A 365 24.71 11.53 -36.76
N ARG A 366 25.22 12.57 -36.10
CA ARG A 366 25.06 12.78 -34.66
C ARG A 366 23.79 13.58 -34.39
N VAL A 367 23.00 13.13 -33.43
CA VAL A 367 21.75 13.79 -33.04
C VAL A 367 21.68 13.97 -31.53
N TRP A 368 20.89 14.95 -31.10
CA TRP A 368 20.32 15.00 -29.75
C TRP A 368 18.81 14.79 -29.84
N VAL A 369 18.27 13.94 -28.97
CA VAL A 369 16.84 13.62 -28.90
C VAL A 369 16.29 13.97 -27.52
N GLU A 370 15.24 14.78 -27.50
CA GLU A 370 14.50 15.16 -26.29
C GLU A 370 14.08 13.94 -25.45
N GLY A 371 14.41 13.94 -24.17
CA GLY A 371 14.12 12.83 -23.24
C GLY A 371 14.97 11.56 -23.44
N TYR A 372 15.91 11.52 -24.38
CA TYR A 372 16.78 10.35 -24.61
C TYR A 372 18.29 10.68 -24.63
N GLY A 373 18.66 11.92 -24.99
CA GLY A 373 20.04 12.42 -24.99
C GLY A 373 20.71 12.36 -26.36
N TYR A 374 22.04 12.42 -26.36
CA TYR A 374 22.86 12.30 -27.57
C TYR A 374 22.85 10.86 -28.11
N ALA A 375 22.76 10.72 -29.44
CA ALA A 375 22.68 9.43 -30.13
C ALA A 375 23.29 9.48 -31.53
N VAL A 376 23.52 8.31 -32.13
CA VAL A 376 23.94 8.15 -33.53
C VAL A 376 22.79 7.60 -34.36
N ALA A 377 22.59 8.16 -35.56
CA ALA A 377 21.73 7.59 -36.60
C ALA A 377 22.39 6.33 -37.20
N GLY A 378 22.28 5.21 -36.48
CA GLY A 378 23.02 3.98 -36.79
C GLY A 378 22.19 2.84 -37.36
N ASP A 379 20.86 2.99 -37.46
CA ASP A 379 19.99 1.90 -37.91
C ASP A 379 18.86 2.36 -38.84
N THR A 380 18.15 1.39 -39.45
CA THR A 380 16.98 1.61 -40.31
C THR A 380 15.95 0.52 -40.06
N GLY A 381 14.67 0.87 -39.92
CA GLY A 381 13.57 -0.10 -39.84
C GLY A 381 12.54 0.13 -40.94
N GLY A 382 11.98 -0.93 -41.51
CA GLY A 382 11.02 -0.81 -42.64
C GLY A 382 9.74 0.00 -42.34
N ALA A 383 9.43 0.23 -41.06
CA ALA A 383 8.33 1.08 -40.61
C ALA A 383 8.76 2.50 -40.19
N ILE A 384 10.05 2.85 -40.35
CA ILE A 384 10.68 4.11 -39.95
C ILE A 384 10.97 4.93 -41.21
N ASN A 385 9.95 5.66 -41.67
CA ASN A 385 9.99 6.48 -42.87
C ASN A 385 9.49 7.90 -42.53
N GLY A 386 10.04 8.93 -43.17
CA GLY A 386 9.72 10.33 -42.91
C GLY A 386 10.12 10.81 -41.52
N ASN A 387 9.26 11.63 -40.89
CA ASN A 387 9.49 12.21 -39.56
C ASN A 387 9.21 11.21 -38.41
N ARG A 388 9.75 9.99 -38.52
CA ARG A 388 9.66 8.95 -37.50
C ARG A 388 11.06 8.45 -37.12
N ILE A 389 11.26 8.13 -35.85
CA ILE A 389 12.47 7.47 -35.34
C ILE A 389 12.11 6.29 -34.44
N ASP A 390 13.06 5.36 -34.26
CA ASP A 390 12.99 4.31 -33.24
C ASP A 390 14.25 4.37 -32.36
N LEU A 391 14.09 4.41 -31.04
CA LEU A 391 15.18 4.61 -30.08
C LEU A 391 15.62 3.26 -29.49
N PHE A 392 16.90 2.89 -29.60
CA PHE A 392 17.38 1.67 -28.98
C PHE A 392 17.41 1.81 -27.45
N VAL A 393 16.84 0.85 -26.74
CA VAL A 393 16.96 0.72 -25.28
C VAL A 393 17.32 -0.72 -24.89
N PRO A 394 18.14 -0.93 -23.85
CA PRO A 394 18.63 -2.26 -23.50
C PRO A 394 17.55 -3.25 -23.00
N SER A 395 16.42 -2.78 -22.47
CA SER A 395 15.36 -3.64 -21.92
C SER A 395 13.97 -3.40 -22.50
N LYS A 396 13.15 -4.47 -22.55
CA LYS A 396 11.75 -4.38 -22.99
C LYS A 396 10.90 -3.50 -22.06
N SER A 397 11.22 -3.45 -20.76
CA SER A 397 10.55 -2.56 -19.82
C SER A 397 10.77 -1.08 -20.18
N GLN A 398 12.01 -0.69 -20.48
CA GLN A 398 12.34 0.67 -20.94
C GLN A 398 11.67 1.02 -22.28
N ALA A 399 11.48 0.05 -23.18
CA ALA A 399 10.76 0.29 -24.44
C ALA A 399 9.26 0.56 -24.19
N LEU A 400 8.67 -0.11 -23.20
CA LEU A 400 7.27 0.08 -22.81
C LEU A 400 7.05 1.40 -22.05
N SER A 401 7.93 1.77 -21.11
CA SER A 401 7.84 3.05 -20.39
C SER A 401 8.18 4.26 -21.27
N PHE A 402 9.05 4.11 -22.26
CA PHE A 402 9.22 5.13 -23.30
C PHE A 402 7.93 5.30 -24.14
N GLY A 403 7.32 4.18 -24.54
CA GLY A 403 6.03 4.16 -25.23
C GLY A 403 6.08 4.77 -26.64
N ARG A 404 5.13 5.68 -26.93
CA ARG A 404 5.08 6.45 -28.18
C ARG A 404 4.88 7.93 -27.86
N ARG A 405 5.74 8.80 -28.37
CA ARG A 405 5.70 10.24 -28.09
C ARG A 405 6.31 11.04 -29.24
N ASN A 406 5.83 12.26 -29.45
CA ASN A 406 6.53 13.21 -30.32
C ASN A 406 7.70 13.81 -29.54
N VAL A 407 8.86 13.93 -30.18
CA VAL A 407 10.09 14.48 -29.59
C VAL A 407 10.76 15.48 -30.53
N GLN A 408 11.44 16.45 -29.96
CA GLN A 408 12.38 17.29 -30.67
C GLN A 408 13.69 16.52 -30.94
N VAL A 409 14.13 16.53 -32.20
CA VAL A 409 15.38 15.93 -32.66
C VAL A 409 16.24 17.02 -33.28
N LYS A 410 17.46 17.22 -32.77
CA LYS A 410 18.44 18.18 -33.29
C LYS A 410 19.56 17.42 -33.99
N ILE A 411 19.64 17.54 -35.32
CA ILE A 411 20.77 17.03 -36.10
C ILE A 411 21.96 17.97 -35.86
N LEU A 412 23.11 17.40 -35.51
CA LEU A 412 24.32 18.12 -35.10
C LEU A 412 25.37 18.15 -36.23
N ASP A 413 25.63 16.97 -36.80
CA ASP A 413 26.61 16.72 -37.87
C ASP A 413 26.09 15.60 -38.79
#